data_AF-A0A660HMR4-F1
#
_entry.id   AF-A0A660HMR4-F1
#
_cell.length_a   1.000
_cell.length_b   1.000
_cell.length_c   1.000
_cell.angle_alpha   90.00
_cell.angle_beta   90.00
_cell.angle_gamma   90.00
#
_symmetry.space_group_name_H-M   'P 1'
#
loop_
_entity.id
_entity.type
_entity.pdbx_description
1 polymer ?
#
loop_
_entity_poly.entity_id
_entity_poly.type
_entity_poly.pdbx_seq_one_letter_code
_entity_poly.pdbx_strand_id
1 'polypeptide(L)'
;MFKLKKQLYLFKIVLFICLGLLFVINNNNNQVMAMENSKTIQEQKEERIRKNHELVQNKIIIINENLEKREQLEKQIEELKSQPKNKKTNKEIANLEKEIINCTHFIGFHRNQIKMIRRYG
;
A
#
# COMPACT_ATOMS: atom_id res chain seq x y z
N MET A 1 -74.31 -20.29 -7.16
CA MET A 1 -73.24 -19.30 -7.42
C MET A 1 -72.56 -18.71 -6.17
N PHE A 2 -73.21 -18.67 -4.99
CA PHE A 2 -72.63 -18.06 -3.76
C PHE A 2 -71.49 -18.86 -3.08
N LYS A 3 -71.48 -20.20 -3.21
CA LYS A 3 -70.43 -21.04 -2.58
C LYS A 3 -69.05 -20.90 -3.26
N LEU A 4 -69.02 -20.71 -4.59
CA LEU A 4 -67.78 -20.50 -5.36
C LEU A 4 -67.07 -19.18 -5.00
N LYS A 5 -67.81 -18.11 -4.70
CA LYS A 5 -67.22 -16.81 -4.33
C LYS A 5 -66.40 -16.91 -3.04
N LYS A 6 -66.85 -17.68 -2.04
CA LYS A 6 -66.11 -17.89 -0.78
C LYS A 6 -64.83 -18.70 -1.01
N GLN A 7 -64.87 -19.72 -1.86
CA GLN A 7 -63.70 -20.54 -2.20
C GLN A 7 -62.65 -19.75 -2.98
N LEU A 8 -63.07 -18.89 -3.92
CA LEU A 8 -62.17 -17.98 -4.64
C LEU A 8 -61.48 -16.96 -3.72
N TYR A 9 -62.18 -16.47 -2.70
CA TYR A 9 -61.59 -15.56 -1.71
C TYR A 9 -60.54 -16.28 -0.84
N LEU A 10 -60.86 -17.49 -0.38
CA LEU A 10 -59.90 -18.34 0.33
C LEU A 10 -58.67 -18.63 -0.53
N PHE A 11 -58.88 -18.92 -1.82
CA PHE A 11 -57.81 -19.18 -2.77
C PHE A 11 -56.85 -17.98 -2.89
N LYS A 12 -57.36 -16.75 -2.96
CA LYS A 12 -56.52 -15.54 -2.99
C LYS A 12 -55.64 -15.39 -1.75
N ILE A 13 -56.17 -15.69 -0.56
CA ILE A 13 -55.41 -15.61 0.70
C ILE A 13 -54.29 -16.66 0.71
N VAL A 14 -54.61 -17.91 0.34
CA VAL A 14 -53.62 -18.99 0.25
C VAL A 14 -52.53 -18.64 -0.76
N LEU A 15 -52.91 -18.12 -1.92
CA LEU A 15 -51.96 -17.73 -2.96
C LEU A 15 -51.06 -16.57 -2.51
N PHE A 16 -51.60 -15.61 -1.77
CA PHE A 16 -50.82 -14.51 -1.19
C PHE A 16 -49.81 -15.00 -0.14
N ILE A 17 -50.21 -15.94 0.72
CA ILE A 17 -49.31 -16.55 1.72
C ILE A 17 -48.23 -17.38 1.03
N CYS A 18 -48.57 -18.20 0.04
CA CYS A 18 -47.61 -19.00 -0.73
C CYS A 18 -46.60 -18.12 -1.47
N LEU A 19 -47.05 -17.03 -2.11
CA LEU A 19 -46.17 -16.08 -2.79
C LEU A 19 -45.27 -15.32 -1.79
N GLY A 20 -45.82 -14.91 -0.65
CA GLY A 20 -45.06 -14.25 0.42
C GLY A 20 -43.96 -15.17 0.97
N LEU A 21 -44.27 -16.44 1.23
CA LEU A 21 -43.29 -17.43 1.68
C LEU A 21 -42.25 -17.74 0.60
N LEU A 22 -42.64 -17.89 -0.66
CA LEU A 22 -41.71 -18.06 -1.78
C LEU A 22 -40.77 -16.86 -1.92
N PHE A 23 -41.28 -15.63 -1.75
CA PHE A 23 -40.47 -14.41 -1.84
C PHE A 23 -39.45 -14.31 -0.70
N VAL A 24 -39.84 -14.70 0.53
CA VAL A 24 -38.93 -14.73 1.68
C VAL A 24 -37.86 -15.82 1.51
N ILE A 25 -38.23 -17.01 1.05
CA ILE A 25 -37.28 -18.13 0.85
C ILE A 25 -36.30 -17.82 -0.29
N ASN A 26 -36.78 -17.25 -1.39
CA ASN A 26 -35.92 -16.93 -2.55
C ASN A 26 -34.99 -15.73 -2.26
N ASN A 27 -35.39 -14.78 -1.39
CA ASN A 27 -34.50 -13.72 -0.91
C ASN A 27 -33.53 -14.16 0.20
N ASN A 28 -33.81 -15.23 0.95
CA ASN A 28 -32.88 -15.72 1.98
C ASN A 28 -31.66 -16.43 1.38
N ASN A 29 -31.77 -16.95 0.14
CA ASN A 29 -30.64 -17.53 -0.60
C ASN A 29 -29.91 -16.49 -1.46
N ASN A 30 -30.61 -15.47 -1.95
CA ASN A 30 -29.99 -14.29 -2.51
C ASN A 30 -29.69 -13.30 -1.39
N GLN A 31 -28.75 -13.71 -0.53
CA GLN A 31 -27.96 -12.77 0.25
C GLN A 31 -27.56 -11.67 -0.73
N VAL A 32 -28.10 -10.47 -0.53
CA VAL A 32 -27.78 -9.29 -1.31
C VAL A 32 -26.30 -9.01 -1.02
N MET A 33 -25.41 -9.69 -1.74
CA MET A 33 -24.01 -9.35 -1.82
C MET A 33 -23.94 -8.06 -2.61
N ALA A 34 -24.24 -6.94 -1.93
CA ALA A 34 -23.74 -5.65 -2.32
C ALA A 34 -22.22 -5.69 -2.13
N MET A 35 -21.52 -6.34 -3.05
CA MET A 35 -20.07 -6.25 -3.14
C MET A 35 -19.74 -5.42 -4.38
N GLU A 36 -20.07 -4.13 -4.28
CA GLU A 36 -19.86 -3.14 -5.35
C GLU A 36 -18.37 -2.88 -5.64
N ASN A 37 -17.42 -3.58 -4.99
CA ASN A 37 -15.98 -3.46 -5.22
C ASN A 37 -15.21 -4.78 -4.97
N SER A 38 -15.73 -5.93 -5.38
CA SER A 38 -15.11 -7.23 -5.12
C SER A 38 -14.00 -7.61 -6.10
N LYS A 39 -12.86 -6.94 -6.06
CA LYS A 39 -11.63 -7.69 -6.34
C LYS A 39 -11.59 -8.85 -5.34
N THR A 40 -11.33 -10.06 -5.81
CA THR A 40 -11.20 -11.21 -4.92
C THR A 40 -10.17 -10.91 -3.83
N ILE A 41 -10.30 -11.50 -2.64
CA ILE A 41 -9.32 -11.33 -1.53
C ILE A 41 -7.88 -11.59 -2.04
N GLN A 42 -7.75 -12.49 -3.01
CA GLN A 42 -6.51 -12.81 -3.69
C GLN A 42 -5.98 -11.65 -4.55
N GLU A 43 -6.80 -11.04 -5.42
CA GLU A 43 -6.41 -9.87 -6.22
C GLU A 43 -5.99 -8.68 -5.34
N GLN A 44 -6.67 -8.46 -4.22
CA GLN A 44 -6.30 -7.40 -3.27
C GLN A 44 -4.94 -7.67 -2.60
N LYS A 45 -4.64 -8.94 -2.29
CA LYS A 45 -3.36 -9.36 -1.74
C LYS A 45 -2.23 -9.18 -2.75
N GLU A 46 -2.45 -9.60 -4.00
CA GLU A 46 -1.47 -9.44 -5.08
C GLU A 46 -1.19 -7.97 -5.39
N GLU A 47 -2.23 -7.12 -5.40
CA GLU A 47 -2.07 -5.67 -5.58
C GLU A 47 -1.25 -5.03 -4.45
N ARG A 48 -1.49 -5.43 -3.20
CA ARG A 48 -0.68 -4.97 -2.05
C ARG A 48 0.78 -5.37 -2.18
N ILE A 49 1.05 -6.63 -2.54
CA ILE A 49 2.41 -7.12 -2.76
C ILE A 49 3.10 -6.31 -3.86
N ARG A 50 2.42 -6.06 -4.97
CA ARG A 50 2.97 -5.28 -6.09
C ARG A 50 3.30 -3.85 -5.67
N LYS A 51 2.39 -3.18 -4.96
CA LYS A 51 2.60 -1.83 -4.42
C LYS A 51 3.78 -1.78 -3.45
N ASN A 52 3.90 -2.76 -2.56
CA ASN A 52 5.02 -2.86 -1.63
C ASN A 52 6.35 -3.11 -2.36
N HIS A 53 6.35 -3.94 -3.41
CA HIS A 53 7.52 -4.16 -4.24
C HIS A 53 7.99 -2.86 -4.91
N GLU A 54 7.08 -2.14 -5.57
CA GLU A 54 7.37 -0.86 -6.23
C GLU A 54 7.93 0.18 -5.24
N LEU A 55 7.31 0.26 -4.05
CA LEU A 55 7.75 1.18 -3.01
C LEU A 55 9.14 0.82 -2.45
N VAL A 56 9.50 -0.46 -2.38
CA VAL A 56 10.85 -0.91 -2.04
C VAL A 56 11.85 -0.54 -3.14
N GLN A 57 11.50 -0.75 -4.41
CA GLN A 57 12.38 -0.40 -5.53
C GLN A 57 12.69 1.11 -5.57
N ASN A 58 11.66 1.95 -5.41
CA ASN A 58 11.83 3.40 -5.36
C ASN A 58 12.77 3.82 -4.21
N LYS A 59 12.65 3.18 -3.04
CA LYS A 59 13.58 3.45 -1.91
C LYS A 59 15.01 2.97 -2.19
N ILE A 60 15.18 1.87 -2.93
CA ILE A 60 16.51 1.38 -3.32
C ILE A 60 17.19 2.38 -4.27
N ILE A 61 16.46 2.90 -5.25
CA ILE A 61 16.97 3.94 -6.18
C ILE A 61 17.48 5.15 -5.38
N ILE A 62 16.65 5.68 -4.48
CA ILE A 62 17.00 6.82 -3.62
C ILE A 62 18.26 6.52 -2.77
N ILE A 63 18.39 5.30 -2.24
CA ILE A 63 19.58 4.88 -1.48
C ILE A 63 20.82 4.90 -2.38
N ASN A 64 20.73 4.37 -3.59
CA ASN A 64 21.85 4.29 -4.52
C ASN A 64 22.32 5.67 -4.95
N GLU A 65 21.40 6.58 -5.27
CA GLU A 65 21.74 7.98 -5.59
C GLU A 65 22.50 8.66 -4.44
N ASN A 66 22.10 8.40 -3.19
CA ASN A 66 22.79 8.96 -2.02
C ASN A 66 24.14 8.28 -1.74
N LEU A 67 24.31 7.01 -2.11
CA LEU A 67 25.60 6.32 -2.03
C LEU A 67 26.59 6.89 -3.05
N GLU A 68 26.15 7.10 -4.29
CA GLU A 68 26.97 7.72 -5.33
C GLU A 68 27.36 9.15 -4.94
N LYS A 69 26.41 9.95 -4.45
CA LYS A 69 26.69 11.29 -3.93
C LYS A 69 27.73 11.25 -2.80
N ARG A 70 27.60 10.32 -1.86
CA ARG A 70 28.56 10.15 -0.77
C ARG A 70 29.96 9.82 -1.30
N GLU A 71 30.08 8.92 -2.27
CA GLU A 71 31.37 8.56 -2.87
C GLU A 71 32.04 9.76 -3.54
N GLN A 72 31.26 10.61 -4.23
CA GLN A 72 31.77 11.85 -4.83
C GLN A 72 32.29 12.83 -3.78
N LEU A 73 31.58 12.99 -2.66
CA LEU A 73 32.02 13.85 -1.56
C LEU A 73 33.29 13.31 -0.89
N GLU A 74 33.41 11.99 -0.73
CA GLU A 74 34.63 11.36 -0.20
C GLU A 74 35.83 11.60 -1.12
N LYS A 75 35.65 11.51 -2.44
CA LYS A 75 36.69 11.86 -3.42
C LYS A 75 37.11 13.34 -3.32
N GLN A 76 36.15 14.26 -3.22
CA GLN A 76 36.44 15.69 -3.06
C GLN A 76 37.23 15.98 -1.76
N ILE A 77 36.90 15.31 -0.67
CA ILE A 77 37.65 15.43 0.59
C ILE A 77 39.09 14.95 0.39
N GLU A 78 39.31 13.84 -0.31
CA GLU A 78 40.63 13.29 -0.55
C GLU A 78 41.50 14.23 -1.41
N GLU A 79 40.91 14.80 -2.46
CA GLU A 79 41.54 15.85 -3.28
C GLU A 79 41.92 17.06 -2.43
N LEU A 80 41.01 17.56 -1.59
CA LEU A 80 41.28 18.70 -0.69
C LEU A 80 42.35 18.39 0.37
N LYS A 81 42.43 17.14 0.84
CA LYS A 81 43.47 16.70 1.79
C LYS A 81 44.87 16.67 1.18
N SER A 82 44.97 16.47 -0.13
CA SER A 82 46.25 16.50 -0.87
C SER A 82 46.82 17.91 -1.05
N GLN A 83 45.98 18.94 -0.89
CA GLN A 83 46.38 20.34 -1.02
C GLN A 83 47.05 20.87 0.26
N PRO A 84 47.89 21.93 0.19
CA PRO A 84 48.50 22.53 1.37
C PRO A 84 47.44 23.00 2.36
N LYS A 85 47.52 22.46 3.58
CA LYS A 85 46.54 22.70 4.65
C LYS A 85 46.51 24.18 5.02
N ASN A 86 45.36 24.81 4.77
CA ASN A 86 45.06 26.14 5.26
C ASN A 86 43.69 26.14 5.96
N LYS A 87 43.39 27.21 6.70
CA LYS A 87 42.15 27.35 7.48
C LYS A 87 40.89 27.24 6.62
N LYS A 88 40.94 27.67 5.35
CA LYS A 88 39.82 27.59 4.42
C LYS A 88 39.55 26.14 4.00
N THR A 89 40.59 25.42 3.58
CA THR A 89 40.52 24.00 3.21
C THR A 89 39.97 23.14 4.36
N ASN A 90 40.42 23.37 5.60
CA ASN A 90 39.93 22.64 6.76
C ASN A 90 38.44 22.89 7.04
N LYS A 91 37.96 24.13 6.83
CA LYS A 91 36.54 24.47 6.99
C LYS A 91 35.68 23.79 5.91
N GLU A 92 36.20 23.72 4.69
CA GLU A 92 35.53 23.07 3.57
C GLU A 92 35.42 21.55 3.77
N ILE A 93 36.50 20.89 4.18
CA ILE A 93 36.49 19.47 4.56
C ILE A 93 35.44 19.20 5.66
N ALA A 94 35.42 20.02 6.72
CA ALA A 94 34.45 19.85 7.80
C ALA A 94 32.99 20.03 7.34
N ASN A 95 32.73 20.84 6.32
CA ASN A 95 31.41 20.99 5.73
C ASN A 95 31.02 19.75 4.91
N LEU A 96 31.95 19.23 4.10
CA LEU A 96 31.73 18.01 3.31
C LEU A 96 31.51 16.79 4.22
N GLU A 97 32.26 16.68 5.32
CA GLU A 97 32.08 15.61 6.33
C GLU A 97 30.67 15.65 6.95
N LYS A 98 30.13 16.84 7.23
CA LYS A 98 28.74 16.98 7.70
C LYS A 98 27.74 16.51 6.63
N GLU A 99 28.00 16.80 5.37
CA GLU A 99 27.13 16.36 4.28
C GLU A 99 27.16 14.83 4.10
N ILE A 100 28.32 14.20 4.27
CA ILE A 100 28.46 12.74 4.29
C ILE A 100 27.67 12.12 5.46
N ILE A 101 27.72 12.73 6.64
CA ILE A 101 26.92 12.28 7.80
C ILE A 101 25.42 12.36 7.47
N ASN A 102 24.97 13.45 6.85
CA ASN A 102 23.57 13.60 6.43
C ASN A 102 23.15 12.52 5.42
N CYS A 103 23.98 12.24 4.41
CA CYS A 103 23.74 11.15 3.45
C CYS A 103 23.63 9.80 4.17
N THR A 104 24.51 9.55 5.14
CA THR A 104 24.54 8.29 5.92
C THR A 104 23.28 8.11 6.75
N HIS A 105 22.82 9.16 7.45
CA HIS A 105 21.56 9.13 8.19
C HIS A 105 20.36 8.89 7.27
N PHE A 106 20.32 9.57 6.12
CA PHE A 106 19.25 9.43 5.16
C PHE A 106 19.17 8.00 4.58
N ILE A 107 20.31 7.42 4.20
CA ILE A 107 20.39 6.02 3.77
C ILE A 107 19.90 5.08 4.87
N GLY A 108 20.33 5.30 6.13
CA GLY A 108 19.90 4.51 7.27
C GLY A 108 18.39 4.54 7.49
N PHE A 109 17.77 5.71 7.37
CA PHE A 109 16.33 5.89 7.44
C PHE A 109 15.59 5.07 6.37
N HIS A 110 15.99 5.18 5.10
CA HIS A 110 15.35 4.44 4.01
C HIS A 110 15.54 2.91 4.13
N ARG A 111 16.72 2.45 4.59
CA ARG A 111 16.97 1.03 4.88
C ARG A 111 16.04 0.51 5.97
N ASN A 112 15.81 1.29 7.03
CA ASN A 112 14.87 0.93 8.10
C ASN A 112 13.43 0.83 7.56
N GLN A 113 13.00 1.76 6.71
CA GLN A 113 11.68 1.66 6.11
C GLN A 113 11.52 0.41 5.23
N ILE A 114 12.52 0.08 4.40
CA ILE A 114 12.51 -1.17 3.61
C ILE A 114 12.38 -2.39 4.54
N LYS A 115 13.13 -2.42 5.65
CA LYS A 115 13.07 -3.50 6.64
C LYS A 115 11.67 -3.63 7.25
N MET A 116 10.99 -2.52 7.53
CA MET A 116 9.61 -2.53 8.03
C MET A 116 8.63 -3.06 6.99
N ILE A 117 8.73 -2.59 5.73
CA ILE A 117 7.85 -3.06 4.65
C ILE A 117 8.01 -4.56 4.42
N ARG A 118 9.25 -5.08 4.42
CA ARG A 118 9.48 -6.53 4.26
C ARG A 118 8.97 -7.38 5.43
N ARG A 119 8.80 -6.78 6.62
CA ARG A 119 8.31 -7.49 7.82
C ARG A 119 6.79 -7.47 7.96
N TYR A 120 6.15 -6.39 7.52
CA TYR A 120 4.74 -6.11 7.82
C TYR A 120 3.86 -5.85 6.59
N GLY A 121 4.45 -5.72 5.40
CA GLY A 121 3.77 -5.50 4.12
C GLY A 121 3.62 -6.76 3.31
#